data_AF-A0A926NCI1-F1
#
_entry.id   AF-A0A926NCI1-F1
#
_cell.length_a   1.000
_cell.length_b   1.000
_cell.length_c   1.000
_cell.angle_alpha   90.00
_cell.angle_beta   90.00
_cell.angle_gamma   90.00
#
_symmetry.space_group_name_H-M   'P 1'
#
loop_
_entity.id
_entity.type
_entity.pdbx_description
1 polymer ?
#
loop_
_entity_poly.entity_id
_entity_poly.type
_entity_poly.pdbx_seq_one_letter_code
_entity_poly.pdbx_strand_id
1 'polypeptide(L)'
;MFFFAILIAFILIQFANEKPKVVVVLKELNTKNQFWDIVKAGAEKGFRDFDIDGKVIAPSNEDEVNGQEKILKNVLKEKPDVLIVSLIDVTRISI
;
A
#
# COMPACT_ATOMS: atom_id res chain seq x y z
N MET A 1 -8.95 36.32 -19.23
CA MET A 1 -9.87 35.95 -18.13
C MET A 1 -10.39 34.51 -18.28
N PHE A 2 -11.00 34.12 -19.41
CA PHE A 2 -11.48 32.74 -19.65
C PHE A 2 -10.39 31.67 -19.64
N PHE A 3 -9.20 31.95 -20.18
CA PHE A 3 -8.07 31.00 -20.18
C PHE A 3 -7.64 30.58 -18.76
N PHE A 4 -7.59 31.53 -17.83
CA PHE A 4 -7.25 31.27 -16.43
C PHE A 4 -8.35 30.47 -15.72
N ALA A 5 -9.63 30.72 -16.02
CA ALA A 5 -10.72 29.94 -15.47
C ALA A 5 -10.66 28.46 -15.92
N ILE A 6 -10.34 28.22 -17.20
CA ILE A 6 -10.16 26.87 -17.75
C ILE A 6 -8.95 26.18 -17.10
N LEU A 7 -7.84 26.89 -16.92
CA LEU A 7 -6.64 26.36 -16.27
C LEU A 7 -6.92 25.97 -14.81
N ILE A 8 -7.61 26.84 -14.05
CA ILE A 8 -7.99 26.57 -12.66
C ILE A 8 -8.95 25.37 -12.60
N ALA A 9 -9.97 25.31 -13.47
CA ALA A 9 -10.88 24.18 -13.53
C ALA A 9 -10.14 22.86 -13.83
N PHE A 10 -9.19 22.89 -14.76
CA PHE A 10 -8.39 21.71 -15.10
C PHE A 10 -7.55 21.22 -13.90
N ILE A 11 -6.90 22.14 -13.19
CA ILE A 11 -6.12 21.80 -11.98
C ILE A 11 -7.03 21.22 -10.89
N LEU A 12 -8.20 21.83 -10.64
CA LEU A 12 -9.17 21.33 -9.65
C LEU A 12 -9.68 19.92 -9.98
N ILE A 13 -9.94 19.63 -11.26
CA ILE A 13 -10.37 18.29 -11.71
C ILE A 13 -9.25 17.26 -11.56
N GLN A 14 -7.99 17.64 -11.77
CA GLN A 14 -6.85 16.74 -11.55
C GLN A 14 -6.70 16.38 -10.06
N PHE A 15 -6.79 17.36 -9.16
CA PHE A 15 -6.74 17.11 -7.72
C PHE A 15 -7.92 16.28 -7.23
N ALA A 16 -9.12 16.46 -7.81
CA ALA A 16 -10.29 15.66 -7.46
C ALA A 16 -10.18 14.18 -7.90
N ASN A 17 -9.26 13.85 -8.82
CA ASN A 17 -9.04 12.49 -9.31
C ASN A 17 -7.78 11.83 -8.71
N GLU A 18 -7.14 12.44 -7.71
CA GLU A 18 -6.01 11.79 -7.04
C GLU A 18 -6.50 10.59 -6.21
N LYS A 19 -6.02 9.40 -6.58
CA LYS A 19 -6.41 8.15 -5.92
C LYS A 19 -5.64 7.99 -4.61
N PRO A 20 -6.27 7.51 -3.52
CA PRO A 20 -5.57 7.21 -2.29
C PRO A 20 -4.47 6.18 -2.53
N LYS A 21 -3.26 6.44 -2.01
CA LYS A 21 -2.12 5.53 -2.07
C LYS A 21 -2.11 4.62 -0.86
N VAL A 22 -2.35 3.34 -1.09
CA VAL A 22 -2.47 2.35 -0.01
C VAL A 22 -1.42 1.26 -0.16
N VAL A 23 -0.67 1.00 0.91
CA VAL A 23 0.31 -0.09 0.92
C VAL A 23 -0.08 -1.11 1.98
N VAL A 24 -0.18 -2.37 1.56
CA VAL A 24 -0.44 -3.52 2.43
C VAL A 24 0.85 -4.32 2.58
N VAL A 25 1.33 -4.48 3.81
CA VAL A 25 2.52 -5.28 4.14
C VAL A 25 2.08 -6.55 4.88
N LEU A 26 2.19 -7.71 4.22
CA LEU A 26 1.84 -9.02 4.78
C LEU A 26 3.05 -9.70 5.44
N LYS A 27 2.79 -10.81 6.16
CA LYS A 27 3.84 -11.58 6.84
C LYS A 27 4.70 -12.38 5.89
N GLU A 28 4.09 -13.03 4.91
CA GLU A 28 4.77 -13.77 3.86
C GLU A 28 3.89 -13.86 2.61
N LEU A 29 4.53 -14.10 1.47
CA LEU A 29 3.86 -14.58 0.25
C LEU A 29 4.57 -15.87 -0.16
N ASN A 30 4.28 -16.95 0.56
CA ASN A 30 4.89 -18.25 0.35
C ASN A 30 3.92 -19.18 -0.38
N THR A 31 4.40 -19.87 -1.42
CA THR A 31 3.61 -20.83 -2.23
C THR A 31 3.08 -22.01 -1.41
N LYS A 32 3.56 -22.22 -0.18
CA LYS A 32 3.08 -23.27 0.74
C LYS A 32 1.92 -22.83 1.62
N ASN A 33 1.63 -21.53 1.75
CA ASN A 33 0.61 -21.00 2.64
C ASN A 33 -0.43 -20.17 1.87
N GLN A 34 -1.55 -20.80 1.52
CA GLN A 34 -2.63 -20.20 0.73
C GLN A 34 -3.38 -19.07 1.46
N PHE A 35 -3.21 -18.93 2.78
CA PHE A 35 -3.90 -17.89 3.55
C PHE A 35 -3.56 -16.49 3.06
N TRP A 36 -2.26 -16.20 2.89
CA TRP A 36 -1.80 -14.87 2.47
C TRP A 36 -2.13 -14.56 1.00
N ASP A 37 -2.25 -15.57 0.16
CA ASP A 37 -2.74 -15.42 -1.22
C ASP A 37 -4.20 -14.95 -1.24
N ILE A 38 -5.04 -15.50 -0.37
CA ILE A 38 -6.45 -15.08 -0.23
C ILE A 38 -6.53 -13.63 0.26
N VAL A 39 -5.73 -13.28 1.27
CA VAL A 39 -5.68 -11.89 1.80
C VAL A 39 -5.21 -10.92 0.71
N LYS A 40 -4.17 -11.28 -0.04
CA LYS A 40 -3.69 -10.48 -1.18
C LYS A 40 -4.78 -10.30 -2.24
N ALA A 41 -5.45 -11.38 -2.65
CA ALA A 41 -6.52 -11.32 -3.65
C ALA A 41 -7.68 -10.43 -3.20
N GLY A 42 -8.05 -10.50 -1.91
CA GLY A 42 -9.05 -9.62 -1.31
C GLY A 42 -8.65 -8.15 -1.33
N ALA A 43 -7.40 -7.84 -0.94
CA ALA A 43 -6.87 -6.48 -0.97
C ALA A 43 -6.82 -5.92 -2.42
N GLU A 44 -6.29 -6.68 -3.37
CA GLU A 44 -6.23 -6.28 -4.78
C GLU A 44 -7.62 -6.10 -5.40
N LYS A 45 -8.60 -6.93 -5.02
CA LYS A 45 -9.99 -6.72 -5.42
C LYS A 45 -10.54 -5.41 -4.84
N GLY A 46 -10.31 -5.14 -3.56
CA GLY A 46 -10.68 -3.88 -2.92
C GLY A 46 -10.06 -2.68 -3.64
N PHE A 47 -8.79 -2.75 -4.03
CA PHE A 47 -8.15 -1.66 -4.75
C PHE A 47 -8.86 -1.31 -6.06
N ARG A 48 -9.27 -2.33 -6.82
CA ARG A 48 -10.01 -2.14 -8.08
C ARG A 48 -11.43 -1.62 -7.84
N ASP A 49 -12.13 -2.20 -6.87
CA ASP A 49 -13.55 -1.87 -6.61
C ASP A 49 -13.71 -0.43 -6.08
N PHE A 50 -12.71 0.10 -5.39
CA PHE A 50 -12.75 1.42 -4.76
C PHE A 50 -11.82 2.45 -5.42
N ASP A 51 -11.27 2.16 -6.60
CA ASP A 51 -10.38 3.03 -7.36
C ASP A 51 -9.16 3.55 -6.56
N ILE A 52 -8.50 2.65 -5.83
CA ILE A 52 -7.35 2.92 -4.97
C ILE A 52 -6.04 2.62 -5.73
N ASP A 53 -5.04 3.48 -5.59
CA ASP A 53 -3.67 3.21 -6.02
C ASP A 53 -2.97 2.34 -4.95
N GLY A 54 -3.20 1.04 -5.05
CA GLY A 54 -2.83 0.08 -4.00
C GLY A 54 -1.75 -0.91 -4.42
N LYS A 55 -0.89 -1.31 -3.47
CA LYS A 55 0.03 -2.45 -3.64
C LYS A 55 0.13 -3.34 -2.41
N VAL A 56 0.37 -4.63 -2.64
CA VAL A 56 0.61 -5.64 -1.60
C VAL A 56 2.07 -6.09 -1.66
N ILE A 57 2.77 -6.04 -0.53
CA ILE A 57 4.18 -6.41 -0.38
C ILE A 57 4.30 -7.40 0.77
N ALA A 58 5.21 -8.36 0.67
CA ALA A 58 5.59 -9.24 1.78
C ALA A 58 7.07 -9.60 1.65
N PRO A 59 7.74 -9.99 2.75
CA PRO A 59 9.05 -10.62 2.68
C PRO A 59 8.95 -12.02 2.06
N SER A 60 10.10 -12.53 1.61
CA SER A 60 10.19 -13.83 0.92
C SER A 60 9.94 -15.03 1.84
N ASN A 61 10.07 -14.87 3.16
CA ASN A 61 9.80 -15.88 4.19
C ASN A 61 9.44 -15.18 5.54
N GLU A 62 8.80 -15.91 6.47
CA GLU A 62 8.45 -15.38 7.81
C GLU A 62 9.65 -15.23 8.75
N ASP A 63 10.77 -15.90 8.49
CA ASP A 63 11.96 -15.89 9.36
C ASP A 63 12.80 -14.60 9.20
N GLU A 64 12.60 -13.84 8.12
CA GLU A 64 13.27 -12.57 7.86
C GLU A 64 12.56 -11.38 8.57
N VAL A 65 12.54 -11.39 9.90
CA VAL A 65 12.04 -10.25 10.71
C VAL A 65 12.75 -8.94 10.31
N ASN A 66 14.05 -9.00 10.04
CA ASN A 66 14.83 -7.86 9.51
C ASN A 66 14.37 -7.40 8.12
N GLY A 67 13.82 -8.33 7.32
CA GLY A 67 13.24 -8.05 6.00
C GLY A 67 11.98 -7.18 6.11
N GLN A 68 11.09 -7.49 7.06
CA GLN A 68 9.86 -6.71 7.26
C GLN A 68 10.15 -5.29 7.76
N GLU A 69 11.10 -5.10 8.69
CA GLU A 69 11.49 -3.76 9.14
C GLU A 69 12.02 -2.89 7.99
N LYS A 70 12.86 -3.47 7.12
CA LYS A 70 13.40 -2.77 5.95
C LYS A 70 12.29 -2.41 4.95
N ILE A 71 11.33 -3.31 4.72
CA ILE A 71 10.16 -3.05 3.88
C ILE A 71 9.36 -1.87 4.46
N LEU A 72 9.04 -1.89 5.76
CA LEU A 72 8.29 -0.82 6.41
C LEU A 72 9.01 0.53 6.31
N LYS A 73 10.32 0.58 6.58
CA LYS A 73 11.11 1.82 6.43
C LYS A 73 11.10 2.36 5.01
N ASN A 74 11.09 1.49 4.00
CA ASN A 74 11.01 1.91 2.60
C ASN A 74 9.60 2.41 2.26
N VAL A 75 8.56 1.69 2.70
CA VAL A 75 7.16 2.09 2.47
C VAL A 75 6.86 3.44 3.12
N LEU A 76 7.34 3.70 4.33
CA LEU A 76 7.14 5.00 4.99
C LEU A 76 7.81 6.16 4.21
N LYS A 77 8.94 5.91 3.52
CA LYS A 77 9.57 6.92 2.66
C LYS A 77 8.75 7.24 1.41
N GLU A 78 7.92 6.31 0.95
CA GLU A 78 7.01 6.53 -0.18
C GLU A 78 5.81 7.42 0.20
N LYS A 79 5.59 7.66 1.50
CA LYS A 79 4.49 8.48 2.05
C LYS A 79 3.10 8.03 1.54
N PRO A 80 2.70 6.77 1.78
CA PRO A 80 1.33 6.34 1.47
C PRO A 80 0.33 7.08 2.36
N ASP A 81 -0.90 7.24 1.86
CA ASP A 81 -2.01 7.79 2.64
C ASP A 81 -2.47 6.80 3.71
N VAL A 82 -2.38 5.48 3.41
CA VAL A 82 -2.71 4.41 4.35
C VAL A 82 -1.68 3.29 4.27
N LEU A 83 -1.23 2.85 5.44
CA LEU A 83 -0.40 1.65 5.62
C LEU A 83 -1.19 0.60 6.41
N ILE A 84 -1.40 -0.56 5.81
CA ILE A 84 -2.00 -1.74 6.46
C ILE A 84 -0.87 -2.75 6.67
N VAL A 85 -0.70 -3.27 7.88
CA VAL A 85 0.41 -4.17 8.19
C VAL A 85 -0.05 -5.38 9.01
N SER A 86 0.47 -6.55 8.63
CA SER A 86 0.43 -7.76 9.45
C SER A 86 1.83 -8.04 9.99
N LEU A 87 2.02 -7.85 11.29
CA LEU A 87 3.34 -7.91 11.93
C LEU A 87 3.79 -9.36 12.17
N ILE A 88 5.03 -9.66 11.80
CA ILE A 88 5.66 -10.96 12.10
C ILE A 88 5.96 -11.06 13.60
N ASP A 89 6.57 -10.01 14.17
CA ASP A 89 6.85 -9.88 15.60
C ASP A 89 6.46 -8.48 16.09
N VAL A 90 5.58 -8.42 17.09
CA VAL A 90 5.07 -7.18 17.69
C VAL A 90 6.10 -6.46 18.59
N THR A 91 7.17 -7.14 18.99
CA THR A 91 8.07 -6.69 20.07
C THR A 91 9.24 -5.83 19.59
N ARG A 92 9.54 -5.82 18.28
CA ARG A 92 10.80 -5.27 17.74
C ARG A 92 10.65 -4.07 16.80
N ILE A 93 9.46 -3.54 16.65
CA ILE A 93 9.18 -2.53 15.63
C ILE A 93 9.55 -1.13 16.17
N SER A 94 10.65 -0.59 15.63
CA SER A 94 11.15 0.77 15.92
C SER A 94 11.03 1.60 14.63
N ILE A 95 9.82 2.02 14.28
CA ILE A 95 9.49 2.85 13.10
C ILE A 95 9.25 4.30 13.50
#